data_AF-A0A2M7NJR8-F1
#
_entry.id   AF-A0A2M7NJR8-F1
#
_cell.length_a   1.000
_cell.length_b   1.000
_cell.length_c   1.000
_cell.angle_alpha   90.00
_cell.angle_beta   90.00
_cell.angle_gamma   90.00
#
_symmetry.space_group_name_H-M   'P 1'
#
loop_
_entity.id
_entity.type
_entity.pdbx_description
1 polymer ?
#
loop_
_entity_poly.entity_id
_entity_poly.type
_entity_poly.pdbx_seq_one_letter_code
_entity_poly.pdbx_strand_id
1 'polypeptide(L)'
;MKVSLAIVATLCIVFFSFQQFKIHSLKNDLKILASKQQEALQKINLGSDKEESKKEEEHYELALAMARMQTYMQKLHFAGQNENWKLAQFYTHELEETMEDIIAHNVVDEGQEISGLVKTMAFPNIEKLEKNIESENKTSFVKGYQLLLRSCNNCHVASKHEFIKITTPKTEDFINQDFK
;
A
#
# COMPACT_ATOMS: atom_id res chain seq x y z
N MET A 1 -2.50 -54.88 57.06
CA MET A 1 -3.84 -54.56 56.54
C MET A 1 -3.96 -55.11 55.12
N LYS A 2 -4.77 -56.16 54.89
CA LYS A 2 -5.00 -56.72 53.55
C LYS A 2 -6.20 -55.98 52.94
N VAL A 3 -5.97 -54.99 52.07
CA VAL A 3 -7.06 -54.42 51.28
C VAL A 3 -7.51 -55.50 50.29
N SER A 4 -8.80 -55.87 50.33
CA SER A 4 -9.35 -56.90 49.46
C SER A 4 -9.23 -56.47 48.00
N LEU A 5 -8.78 -57.38 47.14
CA LEU A 5 -8.63 -57.18 45.69
C LEU A 5 -9.93 -56.66 45.04
N ALA A 6 -11.08 -57.03 45.61
CA ALA A 6 -12.40 -56.55 45.17
C ALA A 6 -12.57 -55.03 45.34
N ILE A 7 -12.06 -54.43 46.42
CA ILE A 7 -12.22 -52.99 46.70
C ILE A 7 -11.37 -52.17 45.73
N VAL A 8 -10.16 -52.62 45.43
CA VAL A 8 -9.27 -51.98 44.45
C VAL A 8 -9.88 -52.06 43.05
N ALA A 9 -10.46 -53.20 42.68
CA ALA A 9 -11.14 -53.37 41.39
C ALA A 9 -12.34 -52.43 41.24
N THR A 10 -13.19 -52.29 42.26
CA THR A 10 -14.34 -51.37 42.22
C THR A 10 -13.91 -49.91 42.11
N LEU A 11 -12.88 -49.49 42.86
CA LEU A 11 -12.34 -48.13 42.77
C LEU A 11 -11.75 -47.83 41.38
N CYS A 12 -11.03 -48.80 40.78
CA CYS A 12 -10.51 -48.67 39.42
C CYS A 12 -11.63 -48.54 38.38
N ILE A 13 -12.72 -49.30 38.52
CA ILE A 13 -13.88 -49.21 37.62
C ILE A 13 -14.55 -47.83 37.73
N VAL A 14 -14.81 -47.35 38.96
CA VAL A 14 -15.41 -46.03 39.17
C VAL A 14 -14.52 -44.91 38.63
N PHE A 15 -13.21 -44.99 38.86
CA PHE A 15 -12.26 -44.02 38.32
C PHE A 15 -12.23 -44.05 36.79
N PHE A 16 -12.21 -45.24 36.17
CA PHE A 16 -12.23 -45.39 34.72
C PHE A 16 -13.53 -44.85 34.13
N SER A 17 -14.70 -45.15 34.72
CA SER A 17 -15.98 -44.59 34.31
C SER A 17 -16.01 -43.06 34.41
N PHE A 18 -15.43 -42.48 35.45
CA PHE A 18 -15.32 -41.02 35.60
C PHE A 18 -14.40 -40.39 34.55
N GLN A 19 -13.27 -41.03 34.22
CA GLN A 19 -12.38 -40.60 33.14
C GLN A 19 -13.08 -40.66 31.78
N GLN A 20 -13.80 -41.75 31.49
CA GLN A 20 -14.58 -41.88 30.25
C GLN A 20 -15.70 -40.82 30.16
N PHE A 21 -16.36 -40.50 31.27
CA PHE A 21 -17.36 -39.42 31.32
C PHE A 21 -16.74 -38.05 31.02
N LYS A 22 -15.59 -37.71 31.60
CA LYS A 22 -14.86 -36.46 31.28
C LYS A 22 -14.46 -36.38 29.82
N ILE A 23 -13.94 -37.47 29.25
CA ILE A 23 -13.56 -37.54 27.83
C ILE A 23 -14.79 -37.35 26.93
N HIS A 24 -15.92 -37.97 27.30
CA HIS A 24 -17.18 -37.80 26.57
C HIS A 24 -17.69 -36.34 26.64
N SER A 25 -17.64 -35.72 27.83
CA SER A 25 -18.00 -34.31 28.01
C SER A 25 -17.15 -33.39 27.14
N LEU A 26 -15.82 -33.54 27.17
CA LEU A 26 -14.90 -32.72 26.38
C LEU A 26 -15.11 -32.89 24.86
N LYS A 27 -15.42 -34.11 24.41
CA LYS A 27 -15.76 -34.36 23.00
C LYS A 27 -17.07 -33.67 22.59
N ASN A 28 -18.06 -33.60 23.48
CA ASN A 28 -19.29 -32.88 23.20
C ASN A 28 -19.06 -31.37 23.17
N ASP A 29 -18.28 -30.83 24.09
CA ASP A 29 -17.90 -29.41 24.10
C ASP A 29 -17.13 -29.03 22.82
N LEU A 30 -16.20 -29.88 22.38
CA LEU A 30 -15.48 -29.69 21.12
C LEU A 30 -16.41 -29.70 19.90
N LYS A 31 -17.41 -30.59 19.87
CA LYS A 31 -18.42 -30.62 18.80
C LYS A 31 -19.27 -29.35 18.79
N ILE A 32 -19.64 -28.84 19.97
CA ILE A 32 -20.42 -27.59 20.10
C ILE A 32 -19.59 -26.39 19.64
N LEU A 33 -18.28 -26.35 19.97
CA LEU A 33 -17.38 -25.31 19.50
C LEU A 33 -17.21 -25.37 17.97
N ALA A 34 -17.04 -26.57 17.42
CA ALA A 34 -16.93 -26.76 15.97
C ALA A 34 -18.22 -26.35 15.24
N SER A 35 -19.40 -26.69 15.77
CA SER A 35 -20.67 -26.28 15.18
C SER A 35 -20.88 -24.77 15.25
N LYS A 36 -20.52 -24.13 16.38
CA LYS A 36 -20.56 -22.66 16.52
C LYS A 36 -19.59 -21.96 15.58
N GLN A 37 -18.39 -22.51 15.37
CA GLN A 37 -17.43 -21.99 14.39
C GLN A 37 -17.99 -22.09 12.98
N GLN A 38 -18.61 -23.22 12.63
CA GLN A 38 -19.22 -23.42 11.32
C GLN A 38 -20.43 -22.50 11.09
N GLU A 39 -21.26 -22.28 12.10
CA GLU A 39 -22.35 -21.29 12.05
C GLU A 39 -21.82 -19.85 11.92
N ALA A 40 -20.72 -19.50 12.60
CA ALA A 40 -20.09 -18.19 12.46
C ALA A 40 -19.51 -17.98 11.06
N LEU A 41 -18.82 -18.98 10.50
CA LEU A 41 -18.32 -18.96 9.12
C LEU A 41 -19.47 -18.88 8.10
N GLN A 42 -20.57 -19.58 8.35
CA GLN A 42 -21.75 -19.53 7.49
C GLN A 42 -22.43 -18.15 7.56
N LYS A 43 -22.46 -17.49 8.72
CA LYS A 43 -22.97 -16.11 8.86
C LYS A 43 -22.08 -15.09 8.16
N ILE A 44 -20.76 -15.29 8.14
CA ILE A 44 -19.84 -14.47 7.34
C ILE A 44 -20.14 -14.64 5.84
N ASN A 45 -20.30 -15.88 5.36
CA ASN A 45 -20.62 -16.17 3.96
C ASN A 45 -22.06 -15.79 3.54
N LEU A 46 -23.03 -15.82 4.46
CA LEU A 46 -24.40 -15.35 4.19
C LEU A 46 -24.53 -13.82 4.34
N GLY A 47 -23.60 -13.19 5.06
CA GLY A 47 -23.46 -11.75 5.15
C GLY A 47 -22.84 -11.13 3.90
N SER A 48 -22.00 -11.87 3.15
CA SER A 48 -21.42 -11.39 1.88
C SER A 48 -22.40 -11.34 0.71
N ASP A 49 -23.50 -12.10 0.78
CA ASP A 49 -24.45 -12.22 -0.35
C ASP A 49 -25.64 -11.24 -0.26
N LYS A 50 -25.77 -10.48 0.83
CA LYS A 50 -26.83 -9.46 1.01
C LYS A 50 -26.34 -8.02 1.03
N GLU A 51 -25.05 -7.83 0.86
CA GLU A 51 -24.44 -6.55 0.56
C GLU A 51 -23.80 -6.63 -0.82
N GLU A 52 -24.60 -7.02 -1.82
CA GLU A 52 -24.36 -6.63 -3.21
C GLU A 52 -24.69 -5.12 -3.36
N SER A 53 -24.11 -4.30 -2.46
CA SER A 53 -23.78 -2.94 -2.81
C SER A 53 -22.79 -3.08 -3.95
N LYS A 54 -23.10 -2.49 -5.10
CA LYS A 54 -22.09 -2.09 -6.07
C LYS A 54 -20.82 -1.72 -5.29
N LYS A 55 -19.78 -2.56 -5.37
CA LYS A 55 -18.43 -2.08 -5.16
C LYS A 55 -18.28 -1.05 -6.28
N GLU A 56 -18.64 0.20 -6.01
CA GLU A 56 -17.96 1.30 -6.68
C GLU A 56 -16.49 0.99 -6.46
N GLU A 57 -15.77 0.64 -7.53
CA GLU A 57 -14.33 0.72 -7.50
C GLU A 57 -14.03 2.08 -6.88
N GLU A 58 -13.35 2.07 -5.73
CA GLU A 58 -12.92 3.27 -5.07
C GLU A 58 -12.19 4.10 -6.12
N HIS A 59 -12.83 5.19 -6.56
CA HIS A 59 -12.33 6.01 -7.65
C HIS A 59 -10.97 6.56 -7.21
N TYR A 60 -9.91 6.11 -7.87
CA TYR A 60 -8.58 6.59 -7.56
C TYR A 60 -8.54 8.09 -7.85
N GLU A 61 -8.26 8.90 -6.83
CA GLU A 61 -8.23 10.36 -6.93
C GLU A 61 -6.97 10.84 -7.67
N LEU A 62 -6.92 10.58 -8.98
CA LEU A 62 -5.77 10.82 -9.84
C LEU A 62 -5.35 12.30 -9.85
N ALA A 63 -6.33 13.21 -9.87
CA ALA A 63 -6.06 14.64 -9.83
C ALA A 63 -5.31 15.06 -8.55
N LEU A 64 -5.61 14.43 -7.42
CA LEU A 64 -4.93 14.67 -6.15
C LEU A 64 -3.50 14.14 -6.17
N ALA A 65 -3.29 12.94 -6.72
CA ALA A 65 -1.95 12.38 -6.92
C ALA A 65 -1.10 13.28 -7.84
N MET A 66 -1.66 13.73 -8.96
CA MET A 66 -0.99 14.65 -9.90
C MET A 66 -0.65 16.00 -9.25
N ALA A 67 -1.56 16.57 -8.44
CA ALA A 67 -1.30 17.81 -7.70
C ALA A 67 -0.17 17.65 -6.67
N ARG A 68 -0.11 16.52 -5.97
CA ARG A 68 0.99 16.18 -5.05
C ARG A 68 2.31 16.06 -5.81
N MET A 69 2.34 15.32 -6.91
CA MET A 69 3.55 15.17 -7.73
C MET A 69 4.05 16.51 -8.26
N GLN A 70 3.16 17.39 -8.73
CA GLN A 70 3.54 18.73 -9.17
C GLN A 70 4.14 19.56 -8.01
N THR A 71 3.54 19.48 -6.82
CA THR A 71 4.05 20.12 -5.61
C THR A 71 5.45 19.61 -5.26
N TYR A 72 5.64 18.29 -5.25
CA TYR A 72 6.93 17.66 -4.96
C TYR A 72 7.98 18.02 -6.01
N MET A 73 7.62 18.04 -7.29
CA MET A 73 8.49 18.51 -8.37
C MET A 73 8.95 19.96 -8.18
N GLN A 74 8.09 20.85 -7.67
CA GLN A 74 8.49 22.22 -7.36
C GLN A 74 9.46 22.26 -6.18
N LYS A 75 9.15 21.55 -5.10
CA LYS A 75 9.99 21.54 -3.90
C LYS A 75 11.35 20.87 -4.15
N LEU A 76 11.36 19.78 -4.90
CA LEU A 76 12.57 19.09 -5.36
C LEU A 76 13.46 20.02 -6.18
N HIS A 77 12.88 20.83 -7.07
CA HIS A 77 13.64 21.79 -7.86
C HIS A 77 14.46 22.72 -6.96
N PHE A 78 13.81 23.39 -6.01
CA PHE A 78 14.49 24.35 -5.13
C PHE A 78 15.48 23.68 -4.18
N ALA A 79 15.15 22.49 -3.64
CA ALA A 79 16.08 21.73 -2.82
C ALA A 79 17.37 21.40 -3.58
N GLY A 80 17.27 20.85 -4.80
CA GLY A 80 18.45 20.52 -5.59
C GLY A 80 19.17 21.73 -6.20
N GLN A 81 18.48 22.86 -6.45
CA GLN A 81 19.15 24.11 -6.83
C GLN A 81 20.01 24.68 -5.70
N ASN A 82 19.57 24.54 -4.46
CA ASN A 82 20.31 24.98 -3.28
C ASN A 82 21.27 23.90 -2.74
N GLU A 83 21.38 22.75 -3.41
CA GLU A 83 22.26 21.65 -3.01
C GLU A 83 21.92 21.08 -1.62
N ASN A 84 20.66 21.27 -1.19
CA ASN A 84 20.11 20.59 -0.02
C ASN A 84 19.73 19.16 -0.41
N TRP A 85 20.74 18.28 -0.46
CA TRP A 85 20.60 16.91 -0.96
C TRP A 85 19.67 16.06 -0.12
N LYS A 86 19.65 16.27 1.20
CA LYS A 86 18.73 15.56 2.10
C LYS A 86 17.27 15.87 1.76
N LEU A 87 16.96 17.14 1.51
CA LEU A 87 15.62 17.57 1.13
C LEU A 87 15.28 17.17 -0.31
N ALA A 88 16.25 17.18 -1.22
CA ALA A 88 16.07 16.69 -2.58
C ALA A 88 15.75 15.19 -2.58
N GLN A 89 16.48 14.39 -1.80
CA GLN A 89 16.22 12.95 -1.67
C GLN A 89 14.83 12.68 -1.10
N PHE A 90 14.42 13.43 -0.07
CA PHE A 90 13.07 13.34 0.49
C PHE A 90 11.99 13.56 -0.58
N TYR A 91 12.05 14.66 -1.35
CA TYR A 91 11.01 14.93 -2.36
C TYR A 91 11.09 14.04 -3.59
N THR A 92 12.26 13.48 -3.90
CA THR A 92 12.39 12.45 -4.94
C THR A 92 11.71 11.15 -4.50
N HIS A 93 11.90 10.73 -3.25
CA HIS A 93 11.25 9.55 -2.70
C HIS A 93 9.73 9.70 -2.64
N GLU A 94 9.20 10.81 -2.12
CA GLU A 94 7.75 11.07 -2.07
C GLU A 94 7.11 11.09 -3.47
N LEU A 95 7.86 11.56 -4.47
CA LEU A 95 7.43 11.54 -5.86
C LEU A 95 7.42 10.13 -6.44
N GLU A 96 8.43 9.31 -6.13
CA GLU A 96 8.49 7.89 -6.50
C GLU A 96 7.35 7.10 -5.87
N GLU A 97 7.13 7.22 -4.55
CA GLU A 97 6.03 6.55 -3.85
C GLU A 97 4.67 6.90 -4.46
N THR A 98 4.45 8.17 -4.84
CA THR A 98 3.21 8.57 -5.51
C THR A 98 3.06 7.90 -6.88
N MET A 99 4.16 7.69 -7.61
CA MET A 99 4.11 6.95 -8.89
C MET A 99 3.86 5.46 -8.67
N GLU A 100 4.48 4.84 -7.66
CA GLU A 100 4.23 3.45 -7.28
C GLU A 100 2.77 3.23 -6.90
N ASP A 101 2.19 4.17 -6.14
CA ASP A 101 0.78 4.16 -5.74
C ASP A 101 -0.14 4.18 -6.97
N ILE A 102 0.10 5.07 -7.94
CA ILE A 102 -0.64 5.07 -9.21
C ILE A 102 -0.48 3.73 -9.92
N ILE A 103 0.73 3.17 -9.98
CA ILE A 103 0.99 1.89 -10.66
C ILE A 103 0.22 0.74 -9.99
N ALA A 104 0.23 0.69 -8.65
CA ALA A 104 -0.40 -0.37 -7.88
C ALA A 104 -1.93 -0.40 -8.02
N HIS A 105 -2.54 0.77 -8.24
CA HIS A 105 -3.99 0.91 -8.36
C HIS A 105 -4.56 0.64 -9.77
N ASN A 106 -3.72 0.33 -10.77
CA ASN A 106 -4.16 0.06 -12.16
C ASN A 106 -5.11 1.15 -12.72
N VAL A 107 -4.79 2.41 -12.45
CA VAL A 107 -5.57 3.60 -12.79
C VAL A 107 -5.77 3.71 -14.29
N VAL A 108 -7.04 3.77 -14.67
CA VAL A 108 -7.51 4.13 -16.02
C VAL A 108 -8.30 5.42 -15.91
N ASP A 109 -7.94 6.40 -16.73
CA ASP A 109 -8.62 7.70 -16.78
C ASP A 109 -8.92 8.06 -18.23
N GLU A 110 -10.17 8.45 -18.52
CA GLU A 110 -10.66 8.75 -19.88
C GLU A 110 -10.27 7.69 -20.95
N GLY A 111 -10.25 6.41 -20.55
CA GLY A 111 -9.87 5.29 -21.41
C GLY A 111 -8.37 5.19 -21.72
N GLN A 112 -7.52 5.92 -20.99
CA GLN A 112 -6.06 5.82 -21.03
C GLN A 112 -5.56 5.02 -19.83
N GLU A 113 -4.65 4.09 -20.06
CA GLU A 113 -4.06 3.24 -19.01
C GLU A 113 -2.91 4.01 -18.32
N ILE A 114 -3.27 4.85 -17.36
CA ILE A 114 -2.37 5.82 -16.73
C ILE A 114 -1.24 5.10 -15.98
N SER A 115 -1.54 4.00 -15.28
CA SER A 115 -0.53 3.23 -14.55
C SER A 115 0.60 2.74 -15.46
N GLY A 116 0.29 2.18 -16.62
CA GLY A 116 1.33 1.78 -17.58
C GLY A 116 2.04 2.95 -18.24
N LEU A 117 1.38 4.08 -18.48
CA LEU A 117 2.07 5.30 -18.93
C LEU A 117 3.07 5.79 -17.87
N VAL A 118 2.67 5.86 -16.59
CA VAL A 118 3.57 6.21 -15.49
C VAL A 118 4.74 5.22 -15.42
N LYS A 119 4.45 3.91 -15.40
CA LYS A 119 5.44 2.84 -15.32
C LYS A 119 6.47 2.87 -16.46
N THR A 120 6.04 3.20 -17.68
CA THR A 120 6.92 3.12 -18.86
C THR A 120 7.59 4.44 -19.21
N MET A 121 6.96 5.58 -18.90
CA MET A 121 7.44 6.90 -19.31
C MET A 121 8.08 7.69 -18.18
N ALA A 122 7.47 7.71 -16.99
CA ALA A 122 7.92 8.55 -15.88
C ALA A 122 8.83 7.79 -14.90
N PHE A 123 8.41 6.58 -14.49
CA PHE A 123 9.05 5.80 -13.43
C PHE A 123 10.56 5.57 -13.61
N PRO A 124 11.06 5.16 -14.80
CA PRO A 124 12.50 4.95 -14.99
C PRO A 124 13.33 6.24 -14.85
N ASN A 125 12.71 7.41 -15.03
CA ASN A 125 13.37 8.70 -14.92
C ASN A 125 13.45 9.20 -13.48
N ILE A 126 12.50 8.83 -12.60
CA ILE A 126 12.59 9.14 -11.16
C ILE A 126 13.66 8.28 -10.50
N GLU A 127 13.72 6.96 -10.78
CA GLU A 127 14.80 6.07 -10.29
C GLU A 127 16.19 6.57 -10.73
N LYS A 128 16.29 7.08 -11.96
CA LYS A 128 17.55 7.66 -12.46
C LYS A 128 17.87 9.00 -11.78
N LEU A 129 16.87 9.81 -11.48
CA LEU A 129 17.07 11.07 -10.76
C LEU A 129 17.52 10.83 -9.33
N GLU A 130 16.96 9.84 -8.65
CA GLU A 130 17.38 9.42 -7.31
C GLU A 130 18.88 9.09 -7.27
N LYS A 131 19.35 8.23 -8.17
CA LYS A 131 20.79 7.92 -8.31
C LYS A 131 21.67 9.13 -8.62
N ASN A 132 21.14 10.12 -9.35
CA ASN A 132 21.87 11.37 -9.59
C ASN A 132 21.96 12.23 -8.32
N ILE A 133 20.94 12.21 -7.47
CA ILE A 133 20.91 12.94 -6.20
C ILE A 133 21.90 12.32 -5.21
N GLU A 134 22.04 11.00 -5.17
CA GLU A 134 23.07 10.30 -4.38
C GLU A 134 24.49 10.73 -4.74
N SER A 135 24.72 11.15 -5.98
CA SER A 135 26.03 11.66 -6.42
C SER A 135 26.31 13.09 -5.97
N GLU A 136 25.34 13.77 -5.34
CA GLU A 136 25.42 15.15 -4.84
C GLU A 136 25.95 16.14 -5.89
N ASN A 137 25.66 15.87 -7.16
CA ASN A 137 26.16 16.65 -8.28
C ASN A 137 25.03 17.48 -8.90
N LYS A 138 25.08 18.79 -8.67
CA LYS A 138 24.09 19.74 -9.21
C LYS A 138 23.90 19.67 -10.72
N THR A 139 24.96 19.43 -11.49
CA THR A 139 24.84 19.33 -12.96
C THR A 139 24.08 18.05 -13.36
N SER A 140 24.37 16.93 -12.71
CA SER A 140 23.64 15.67 -12.91
C SER A 140 22.19 15.79 -12.46
N PHE A 141 21.94 16.39 -11.29
CA PHE A 141 20.60 16.68 -10.79
C PHE A 141 19.78 17.50 -11.78
N VAL A 142 20.30 18.64 -12.25
CA VAL A 142 19.58 19.51 -13.20
C VAL A 142 19.21 18.77 -14.48
N LYS A 143 20.13 17.95 -15.02
CA LYS A 143 19.85 17.14 -16.22
C LYS A 143 18.78 16.08 -15.95
N GLY A 144 18.86 15.39 -14.81
CA GLY A 144 17.88 14.39 -14.39
C GLY A 144 16.49 14.99 -14.17
N TYR A 145 16.40 16.12 -13.46
CA TYR A 145 15.16 16.85 -13.22
C TYR A 145 14.50 17.27 -14.54
N GLN A 146 15.27 17.83 -15.48
CA GLN A 146 14.75 18.22 -16.79
C GLN A 146 14.29 17.02 -17.63
N LEU A 147 14.94 15.87 -17.48
CA LEU A 147 14.50 14.64 -18.14
C LEU A 147 13.16 14.17 -17.57
N LEU A 148 13.03 14.12 -16.24
CA LEU A 148 11.79 13.75 -15.58
C LEU A 148 10.64 14.71 -15.95
N LEU A 149 10.87 16.02 -15.91
CA LEU A 149 9.88 17.03 -16.31
C LEU A 149 9.40 16.82 -17.75
N ARG A 150 10.30 16.50 -18.69
CA ARG A 150 9.91 16.16 -20.06
C ARG A 150 9.07 14.88 -20.10
N SER A 151 9.42 13.87 -19.33
CA SER A 151 8.64 12.62 -19.25
C SER A 151 7.22 12.86 -18.70
N CYS A 152 7.05 13.71 -17.69
CA CYS A 152 5.73 14.13 -17.21
C CYS A 152 4.90 14.73 -18.35
N ASN A 153 5.46 15.70 -19.08
CA ASN A 153 4.76 16.34 -20.20
C ASN A 153 4.49 15.37 -21.36
N ASN A 154 5.39 14.43 -21.65
CA ASN A 154 5.16 13.42 -22.68
C ASN A 154 4.01 12.46 -22.29
N CYS A 155 3.91 12.08 -21.01
CA CYS A 155 2.78 11.33 -20.49
C CYS A 155 1.47 12.12 -20.66
N HIS A 156 1.46 13.41 -20.32
CA HIS A 156 0.28 14.25 -20.50
C HIS A 156 -0.15 14.34 -21.98
N VAL A 157 0.80 14.43 -22.92
CA VAL A 157 0.46 14.36 -24.36
C VAL A 157 -0.11 12.99 -24.73
N ALA A 158 0.51 11.91 -24.26
CA ALA A 158 0.04 10.54 -24.53
C ALA A 158 -1.36 10.27 -23.97
N SER A 159 -1.68 10.88 -22.82
CA SER A 159 -2.99 10.79 -22.19
C SER A 159 -4.00 11.84 -22.67
N LYS A 160 -3.69 12.65 -23.68
CA LYS A 160 -4.56 13.73 -24.23
C LYS A 160 -4.86 14.89 -23.27
N HIS A 161 -3.93 15.13 -22.35
CA HIS A 161 -3.94 16.17 -21.34
C HIS A 161 -2.82 17.20 -21.57
N GLU A 162 -2.39 17.43 -22.82
CA GLU A 162 -1.26 18.32 -23.15
C GLU A 162 -1.44 19.78 -22.73
N PHE A 163 -2.68 20.19 -22.45
CA PHE A 163 -2.99 21.50 -21.87
C PHE A 163 -2.46 21.65 -20.43
N ILE A 164 -2.22 20.54 -19.72
CA ILE A 164 -1.55 20.50 -18.42
C ILE A 164 -0.04 20.51 -18.65
N LYS A 165 0.52 21.66 -19.00
CA LYS A 165 1.96 21.78 -19.28
C LYS A 165 2.74 22.15 -18.04
N ILE A 166 3.58 21.22 -17.58
CA ILE A 166 4.49 21.43 -16.44
C ILE A 166 5.75 22.17 -16.91
N THR A 167 6.16 23.20 -16.17
CA THR A 167 7.35 24.01 -16.45
C THR A 167 8.28 24.07 -15.26
N THR A 168 9.57 24.31 -15.50
CA THR A 168 10.52 24.58 -14.42
C THR A 168 10.03 25.78 -13.59
N PRO A 169 9.89 25.66 -12.27
CA PRO A 169 9.54 26.77 -11.40
C PRO A 169 10.52 27.94 -11.57
N LYS A 170 10.00 29.17 -11.52
CA LYS A 170 10.82 30.39 -11.64
C LYS A 170 10.98 31.11 -10.31
N THR A 171 10.03 30.94 -9.40
CA THR A 171 9.97 31.59 -8.10
C THR A 171 9.67 30.55 -7.02
N GLU A 172 10.30 30.76 -5.87
CA GLU A 172 10.08 29.93 -4.69
C GLU A 172 8.78 30.38 -4.02
N ASP A 173 7.67 29.75 -4.41
CA ASP A 173 6.34 30.13 -3.90
C ASP A 173 6.03 29.50 -2.52
N PHE A 174 6.82 28.50 -2.10
CA PHE A 174 6.75 27.87 -0.78
C PHE A 174 7.59 28.64 0.26
N ILE A 175 7.24 29.91 0.48
CA ILE A 175 8.00 30.86 1.31
C ILE A 175 8.09 30.50 2.81
N ASN A 176 7.37 29.47 3.26
CA ASN A 176 7.36 28.99 4.63
C ASN A 176 8.22 27.73 4.85
N GLN A 177 9.09 27.40 3.89
CA GLN A 177 10.01 26.27 3.96
C GLN A 177 11.42 26.74 3.58
N ASP A 178 12.43 26.33 4.36
CA ASP A 178 13.83 26.58 4.02
C ASP A 178 14.33 25.48 3.07
N PHE A 179 14.84 25.89 1.91
CA PHE A 179 15.38 24.99 0.89
C PHE A 179 16.91 24.92 0.88
N LYS A 180 17.59 25.67 1.74
CA LYS A 180 19.06 25.70 1.82
C LYS A 180 19.64 24.66 2.74
#